data_AF-A0A9P0QBS7-F1
#
_entry.id   AF-A0A9P0QBS7-F1
#
_cell.length_a   1.000
_cell.length_b   1.000
_cell.length_c   1.000
_cell.angle_alpha   90.00
_cell.angle_beta   90.00
_cell.angle_gamma   90.00
#
_symmetry.space_group_name_H-M   'P 1'
#
loop_
_entity.id
_entity.type
_entity.pdbx_description
1 polymer ?
#
loop_
_entity_poly.entity_id
_entity_poly.type
_entity_poly.pdbx_seq_one_letter_code
_entity_poly.pdbx_strand_id
1 'polypeptide(L)'
;MASARCMPFRPHDFMYDPIFTVSGPADHYKAAIAAKMSTAKFQICPIFPNMFSDLPSRPRVQYVRRRPTLKAPPPFKRRLPSEPTDPRLQRQPDVLGKDRLKFFCPIINFPTKEALPYVAFQTYKIERIPKKEKIKKAATAKTLTFDVGTETDYRESGAQTDPWEPPYVVVGDGDPEVLKLEFLKWGSGLPAGVREVQLIERARMKAAWEKVIQPNVNDENSLVQFRDYLEALERDEWAFREQEIAEVQELRLQLLENMLDEIHEKSHTRTEMKMNSFIERQNALKEEKLSKIRKQAARGNNYYIGCFSLLLHNFKIR
;
A
#
# COMPACT_ATOMS: atom_id res chain seq x y z
N MET A 1 5.37 12.20 20.05
CA MET A 1 5.42 10.73 19.92
C MET A 1 5.51 10.41 18.44
N ALA A 2 6.63 9.87 17.98
CA ALA A 2 6.82 9.57 16.56
C ALA A 2 5.89 8.42 16.15
N SER A 3 4.97 8.68 15.22
CA SER A 3 4.14 7.66 14.59
C SER A 3 5.01 6.51 14.11
N ALA A 4 4.72 5.30 14.59
CA ALA A 4 5.37 4.10 14.10
C ALA A 4 5.02 3.98 12.62
N ARG A 5 5.98 4.30 11.74
CA ARG A 5 5.84 4.05 10.30
C ARG A 5 5.49 2.59 10.12
N CYS A 6 4.22 2.32 9.79
CA CYS A 6 3.76 0.99 9.43
C CYS A 6 4.43 0.67 8.10
N MET A 7 5.56 -0.03 8.15
CA MET A 7 6.17 -0.60 6.95
C MET A 7 5.25 -1.75 6.53
N PRO A 8 4.74 -1.77 5.29
CA PRO A 8 3.75 -2.76 4.84
C PRO A 8 4.27 -4.21 4.89
N PHE A 9 5.58 -4.40 5.08
CA PHE A 9 6.23 -5.70 5.21
C PHE A 9 7.43 -5.60 6.17
N ARG A 10 7.64 -6.64 6.99
CA ARG A 10 8.84 -6.79 7.80
C ARG A 10 9.99 -7.28 6.91
N PRO A 11 11.24 -6.93 7.22
CA PRO A 11 12.37 -7.32 6.40
C PRO A 11 12.54 -8.81 6.09
N HIS A 12 11.97 -9.73 6.89
CA HIS A 12 12.15 -11.18 6.72
C HIS A 12 10.86 -11.89 6.34
N ASP A 13 9.81 -11.17 5.95
CA ASP A 13 8.52 -11.80 5.62
C ASP A 13 8.64 -12.76 4.42
N PHE A 14 9.58 -12.53 3.48
CA PHE A 14 9.88 -13.45 2.38
C PHE A 14 10.28 -14.88 2.83
N MET A 15 10.73 -15.05 4.08
CA MET A 15 11.09 -16.37 4.64
C MET A 15 9.88 -17.16 5.18
N TYR A 16 8.82 -16.47 5.55
CA TYR A 16 7.67 -17.04 6.28
C TYR A 16 6.43 -17.15 5.42
N ASP A 17 6.56 -16.87 4.13
CA ASP A 17 5.43 -16.71 3.26
C ASP A 17 5.01 -18.06 2.61
N PRO A 18 3.84 -18.61 2.98
CA PRO A 18 3.34 -19.85 2.39
C PRO A 18 2.83 -19.68 0.95
N ILE A 19 2.55 -18.46 0.51
CA ILE A 19 1.96 -18.17 -0.80
C ILE A 19 2.98 -17.65 -1.82
N PHE A 20 4.27 -17.59 -1.46
CA PHE A 20 5.33 -17.06 -2.32
C PHE A 20 4.94 -15.71 -2.96
N THR A 21 4.75 -14.66 -2.16
CA THR A 21 4.54 -13.26 -2.64
C THR A 21 5.56 -12.81 -3.67
N VAL A 22 6.68 -13.52 -3.74
CA VAL A 22 7.73 -13.28 -4.68
C VAL A 22 7.56 -14.19 -5.90
N SER A 23 7.36 -13.57 -7.07
CA SER A 23 7.04 -14.19 -8.38
C SER A 23 8.03 -15.24 -8.88
N GLY A 24 9.20 -15.38 -8.26
CA GLY A 24 10.18 -16.37 -8.65
C GLY A 24 11.48 -16.33 -7.84
N PRO A 25 12.43 -17.24 -8.13
CA PRO A 25 13.66 -17.39 -7.36
C PRO A 25 14.54 -16.12 -7.41
N ALA A 26 14.62 -15.44 -8.55
CA ALA A 26 15.40 -14.21 -8.70
C ALA A 26 14.89 -13.09 -7.77
N ASP A 27 13.58 -12.92 -7.70
CA ASP A 27 13.00 -11.90 -6.83
C ASP A 27 13.12 -12.30 -5.35
N HIS A 28 13.10 -13.60 -5.04
CA HIS A 28 13.31 -14.09 -3.68
C HIS A 28 14.73 -13.78 -3.22
N TYR A 29 15.72 -13.90 -4.10
CA TYR A 29 17.08 -13.44 -3.83
C TYR A 29 17.18 -11.93 -3.61
N LYS A 30 16.45 -11.10 -4.38
CA LYS A 30 16.41 -9.65 -4.17
C LYS A 30 15.83 -9.30 -2.79
N ALA A 31 14.72 -9.92 -2.42
CA ALA A 31 14.11 -9.75 -1.10
C ALA A 31 15.06 -10.17 0.03
N ALA A 32 15.77 -11.28 -0.13
CA ALA A 32 16.77 -11.75 0.83
C ALA A 32 17.96 -10.79 0.97
N ILE A 33 18.41 -10.16 -0.11
CA ILE A 33 19.47 -9.15 -0.07
C ILE A 33 18.99 -7.89 0.64
N ALA A 34 17.81 -7.37 0.30
CA ALA A 34 17.21 -6.21 0.96
C ALA A 34 17.02 -6.44 2.47
N ALA A 35 16.56 -7.63 2.85
CA ALA A 35 16.44 -8.09 4.22
C ALA A 35 17.77 -8.06 4.98
N LYS A 36 18.82 -8.60 4.37
CA LYS A 36 20.18 -8.64 4.93
C LYS A 36 20.77 -7.24 5.12
N MET A 37 20.49 -6.33 4.19
CA MET A 37 20.92 -4.94 4.28
C MET A 37 20.19 -4.19 5.40
N SER A 38 18.87 -4.37 5.53
CA SER A 38 18.08 -3.71 6.58
C SER A 38 18.41 -4.20 8.00
N THR A 39 18.84 -5.45 8.15
CA THR A 39 19.21 -6.04 9.45
C THR A 39 20.65 -5.73 9.85
N ALA A 40 21.51 -5.41 8.89
CA ALA A 40 22.87 -4.94 9.13
C ALA A 40 22.87 -3.51 9.67
N LYS A 41 22.52 -3.34 10.95
CA LYS A 41 22.65 -2.04 11.63
C LYS A 41 24.14 -1.75 11.87
N PHE A 42 24.67 -0.75 11.18
CA PHE A 42 26.00 -0.20 11.46
C PHE A 42 25.88 0.88 12.53
N GLN A 43 26.83 0.92 13.46
CA GLN A 43 27.00 2.03 14.39
C GLN A 43 28.25 2.81 14.02
N ILE A 44 28.10 4.12 13.95
CA ILE A 44 29.19 5.10 13.90
C ILE A 44 29.83 5.14 15.30
N CYS A 45 31.06 4.66 15.41
CA CYS A 45 31.83 4.68 16.65
C CYS A 45 33.04 5.61 16.48
N PRO A 46 33.25 6.59 17.37
CA PRO A 46 34.41 7.46 17.28
C PRO A 46 35.70 6.68 17.57
N ILE A 47 36.78 7.01 16.86
CA ILE A 47 38.12 6.51 17.15
C ILE A 47 38.75 7.51 18.12
N PHE A 48 38.74 7.21 19.41
CA PHE A 48 39.15 8.16 20.47
C PHE A 48 40.50 8.84 20.23
N PRO A 49 41.58 8.13 19.81
CA PRO A 49 42.86 8.77 19.52
C PRO A 49 42.84 9.78 18.35
N ASN A 50 41.81 9.71 17.50
CA ASN A 50 41.72 10.42 16.22
C ASN A 50 40.43 11.24 16.12
N MET A 51 39.70 11.44 17.22
CA MET A 51 38.31 11.94 17.17
C MET A 51 38.19 13.35 16.58
N PHE A 52 39.28 14.13 16.66
CA PHE A 52 39.41 15.49 16.15
C PHE A 52 40.27 15.59 14.89
N SER A 53 40.66 14.48 14.25
CA SER A 53 41.44 14.53 13.02
C SER A 53 40.56 14.54 11.77
N ASP A 54 40.84 15.49 10.87
CA ASP A 54 40.19 15.63 9.57
C ASP A 54 41.02 15.03 8.43
N LEU A 55 42.15 14.36 8.76
CA LEU A 55 43.01 13.73 7.76
C LEU A 55 42.38 12.44 7.19
N PRO A 56 42.38 12.24 5.86
CA PRO A 56 41.87 11.02 5.23
C PRO A 56 42.57 9.73 5.67
N SER A 57 43.86 9.79 5.98
CA SER A 57 44.66 8.65 6.47
C SER A 57 44.35 8.29 7.92
N ARG A 58 43.71 9.20 8.67
CA ARG A 58 43.48 9.08 10.10
C ARG A 58 42.01 9.43 10.41
N PRO A 59 41.06 8.55 10.08
CA PRO A 59 39.64 8.85 10.21
C PRO A 59 39.23 9.00 11.68
N ARG A 60 38.32 9.94 11.94
CA ARG A 60 37.74 10.20 13.28
C ARG A 60 36.67 9.20 13.73
N VAL A 61 36.13 8.42 12.80
CA VAL A 61 35.03 7.48 13.02
C VAL A 61 35.31 6.16 12.29
N GLN A 62 34.90 5.06 12.90
CA GLN A 62 34.78 3.74 12.27
C GLN A 62 33.33 3.25 12.28
N TYR A 63 32.96 2.49 11.25
CA TYR A 63 31.67 1.81 11.19
C TYR A 63 31.80 0.41 11.77
N VAL A 64 31.12 0.16 12.88
CA VAL A 64 31.08 -1.17 13.51
C VAL A 64 29.74 -1.81 13.22
N ARG A 65 29.74 -2.99 12.60
CA ARG A 65 28.52 -3.79 12.39
C ARG A 65 28.01 -4.27 13.75
N ARG A 66 26.82 -3.80 14.18
CA ARG A 66 26.16 -4.33 15.38
C ARG A 66 25.68 -5.75 15.08
N ARG A 67 25.80 -6.64 16.07
CA ARG A 67 25.11 -7.93 15.99
C ARG A 67 23.59 -7.64 15.97
N PRO A 68 22.83 -8.21 15.01
CA PRO A 68 21.39 -8.00 14.98
C PRO A 68 20.78 -8.49 16.30
N THR A 69 19.97 -7.64 16.93
CA THR A 69 19.26 -7.98 18.19
C THR A 69 18.16 -9.02 17.96
N LEU A 70 17.69 -9.15 16.72
CA LEU A 70 16.81 -10.23 16.29
C LEU A 70 17.68 -11.44 15.98
N LYS A 71 17.68 -12.42 16.89
CA LYS A 71 18.14 -13.79 16.56
C LYS A 71 17.28 -14.24 15.38
N ALA A 72 17.90 -14.47 14.21
CA ALA A 72 17.22 -15.14 13.11
C ALA A 72 16.55 -16.40 13.70
N PRO A 73 15.25 -16.62 13.46
CA PRO A 73 14.58 -17.80 13.99
C PRO A 73 15.36 -19.04 13.54
N PRO A 74 15.61 -20.00 14.45
CA PRO A 74 16.32 -21.22 14.08
C PRO A 74 15.59 -21.86 12.89
N PRO A 75 16.33 -22.46 11.93
CA PRO A 75 15.72 -23.08 10.77
C PRO A 75 14.62 -24.05 11.23
N PHE A 76 13.43 -23.92 10.65
CA PHE A 76 12.29 -24.76 10.97
C PHE A 76 12.66 -26.23 10.69
N LYS A 77 12.91 -27.00 11.74
CA LYS A 77 13.01 -28.45 11.65
C LYS A 77 11.60 -28.99 11.72
N ARG A 78 11.04 -29.37 10.56
CA ARG A 78 9.75 -30.05 10.46
C ARG A 78 9.82 -31.36 11.26
N ARG A 79 9.38 -31.34 12.52
CA ARG A 79 9.17 -32.56 13.34
C ARG A 79 7.87 -33.21 12.89
N LEU A 80 7.86 -33.75 11.68
CA LEU A 80 6.86 -34.75 11.33
C LEU A 80 7.17 -36.01 12.16
N PRO A 81 6.17 -36.69 12.74
CA PRO A 81 6.31 -38.11 13.02
C PRO A 81 6.76 -38.77 11.72
N SER A 82 7.70 -39.72 11.78
CA SER A 82 8.07 -40.52 10.62
C SER A 82 6.78 -41.01 9.98
N GLU A 83 6.46 -40.53 8.78
CA GLU A 83 5.40 -41.17 8.02
C GLU A 83 5.78 -42.66 7.87
N PRO A 84 4.82 -43.60 7.94
CA PRO A 84 5.10 -44.96 7.56
C PRO A 84 5.51 -44.91 6.09
N THR A 85 6.81 -44.96 5.81
CA THR A 85 7.34 -44.99 4.46
C THR A 85 6.63 -46.12 3.74
N ASP A 86 5.88 -45.80 2.69
CA ASP A 86 5.15 -46.79 1.89
C ASP A 86 6.16 -47.87 1.46
N PRO A 87 5.95 -49.16 1.79
CA PRO A 87 6.91 -50.22 1.50
C PRO A 87 7.29 -50.31 0.01
N ARG A 88 6.45 -49.75 -0.87
CA ARG A 88 6.73 -49.63 -2.31
C ARG A 88 7.85 -48.63 -2.65
N LEU A 89 8.11 -47.64 -1.80
CA LEU A 89 9.15 -46.63 -1.97
C LEU A 89 10.52 -47.07 -1.43
N GLN A 90 10.58 -48.14 -0.62
CA GLN A 90 11.84 -48.70 -0.12
C GLN A 90 12.50 -49.69 -1.08
N ARG A 91 11.79 -50.12 -2.13
CA ARG A 91 12.32 -51.10 -3.08
C ARG A 91 13.24 -50.39 -4.07
N GLN A 92 14.48 -50.87 -4.23
CA GLN A 92 15.34 -50.36 -5.29
C GLN A 92 14.70 -50.67 -6.65
N PRO A 93 14.57 -49.66 -7.54
CA PRO A 93 13.89 -49.84 -8.81
C PRO A 93 14.66 -50.79 -9.72
N ASP A 94 13.98 -51.78 -10.28
CA ASP A 94 14.57 -52.72 -11.24
C ASP A 94 14.52 -52.12 -12.66
N VAL A 95 15.56 -51.33 -12.97
CA VAL A 95 15.68 -50.52 -14.18
C VAL A 95 15.69 -51.36 -15.46
N LEU A 96 16.15 -52.63 -15.39
CA LEU A 96 16.22 -53.53 -16.55
C LEU A 96 15.05 -54.52 -16.62
N GLY A 97 14.36 -54.77 -15.50
CA GLY A 97 13.22 -55.68 -15.42
C GLY A 97 11.87 -54.95 -15.41
N LYS A 98 11.11 -55.16 -14.34
CA LYS A 98 9.69 -54.77 -14.27
C LYS A 98 9.45 -53.26 -14.32
N ASP A 99 10.41 -52.46 -13.85
CA ASP A 99 10.28 -51.00 -13.82
C ASP A 99 10.89 -50.32 -15.06
N ARG A 100 11.40 -51.09 -16.03
CA ARG A 100 12.07 -50.56 -17.24
C ARG A 100 11.26 -49.50 -17.99
N LEU A 101 9.94 -49.68 -18.10
CA LEU A 101 9.02 -48.74 -18.77
C LEU A 101 8.96 -47.35 -18.11
N LYS A 102 9.30 -47.23 -16.83
CA LYS A 102 9.32 -45.94 -16.11
C LYS A 102 10.58 -45.13 -16.40
N PHE A 103 11.69 -45.81 -16.72
CA PHE A 103 13.01 -45.19 -16.91
C PHE A 103 13.42 -45.09 -18.38
N PHE A 104 12.88 -45.95 -19.23
CA PHE A 104 13.11 -45.92 -20.67
C PHE A 104 11.79 -45.65 -21.37
N CYS A 105 11.63 -44.42 -21.87
CA CYS A 105 10.61 -44.13 -22.87
C CYS A 105 11.06 -44.80 -24.17
N PRO A 106 10.37 -45.83 -24.71
CA PRO A 106 10.57 -46.18 -26.10
C PRO A 106 10.26 -44.92 -26.92
N ILE A 107 11.05 -44.62 -27.94
CA ILE A 107 10.70 -43.58 -28.91
C ILE A 107 9.46 -44.09 -29.62
N ILE A 108 8.28 -43.68 -29.12
CA ILE A 108 7.01 -43.93 -29.78
C ILE A 108 6.99 -42.93 -30.92
N ASN A 109 7.27 -43.39 -32.14
CA ASN A 109 6.91 -42.65 -33.34
C ASN A 109 5.39 -42.58 -33.36
N PHE A 110 4.83 -41.57 -32.70
CA PHE A 110 3.41 -41.31 -32.79
C PHE A 110 3.08 -41.10 -34.26
N PRO A 111 2.13 -41.86 -34.83
CA PRO A 111 1.68 -41.59 -36.19
C PRO A 111 1.21 -40.13 -36.25
N THR A 112 1.46 -39.46 -37.38
CA THR A 112 0.96 -38.10 -37.64
C THR A 112 -0.53 -38.02 -37.29
N LYS A 113 -0.98 -36.90 -36.70
CA LYS A 113 -2.36 -36.70 -36.21
C LYS A 113 -3.47 -37.14 -37.16
N GLU A 114 -3.18 -37.22 -38.46
CA GLU A 114 -4.07 -37.62 -39.55
C GLU A 114 -4.31 -39.14 -39.64
N ALA A 115 -3.41 -39.97 -39.08
CA ALA A 115 -3.48 -41.44 -39.17
C ALA A 115 -4.17 -42.10 -37.97
N LEU A 116 -4.59 -41.33 -36.96
CA LEU A 116 -5.45 -41.85 -35.89
C LEU A 116 -6.91 -41.61 -36.27
N PRO A 117 -7.70 -42.65 -36.59
CA PRO A 117 -9.14 -42.47 -36.67
C PRO A 117 -9.60 -41.97 -35.31
N TYR A 118 -10.38 -40.89 -35.30
CA TYR A 118 -11.02 -40.35 -34.10
C TYR A 118 -12.01 -41.39 -33.57
N VAL A 119 -11.48 -42.40 -32.88
CA VAL A 119 -12.29 -43.29 -32.06
C VAL A 119 -12.55 -42.48 -30.81
N ALA A 120 -13.76 -41.92 -30.74
CA ALA A 120 -14.24 -41.24 -29.55
C ALA A 120 -13.98 -42.14 -28.34
N PHE A 121 -13.01 -41.75 -27.51
CA PHE A 121 -12.82 -42.41 -26.23
C PHE A 121 -14.14 -42.28 -25.46
N GLN A 122 -14.60 -43.39 -24.88
CA GLN A 122 -15.82 -43.40 -24.08
C GLN A 122 -15.68 -42.35 -22.97
N THR A 123 -16.50 -41.30 -23.05
CA THR A 123 -16.57 -40.29 -22.01
C THR A 123 -17.32 -40.89 -20.83
N TYR A 124 -16.57 -41.25 -19.78
CA TYR A 124 -17.18 -41.70 -18.54
C TYR A 124 -17.92 -40.51 -17.90
N LYS A 125 -19.22 -40.66 -17.64
CA LYS A 125 -19.93 -39.74 -16.75
C LYS A 125 -19.54 -40.06 -15.32
N ILE A 126 -18.94 -39.09 -14.63
CA ILE A 126 -18.69 -39.18 -13.19
C ILE A 126 -20.03 -38.92 -12.49
N GLU A 127 -20.72 -39.98 -12.12
CA GLU A 127 -21.88 -39.87 -11.22
C GLU A 127 -21.40 -39.55 -9.80
N ARG A 128 -22.04 -38.57 -9.17
CA ARG A 128 -21.82 -38.29 -7.75
C ARG A 128 -22.30 -39.48 -6.94
N ILE A 129 -21.36 -40.19 -6.33
CA ILE A 129 -21.66 -41.23 -5.34
C ILE A 129 -22.49 -40.57 -4.23
N PRO A 130 -23.73 -41.03 -3.95
CA PRO A 130 -24.48 -40.54 -2.81
C PRO A 130 -23.66 -40.80 -1.54
N LYS A 131 -23.57 -39.79 -0.65
CA LYS A 131 -22.90 -39.91 0.64
C LYS A 131 -23.39 -41.19 1.32
N LYS A 132 -22.52 -42.21 1.39
CA LYS A 132 -22.79 -43.40 2.20
C LYS A 132 -23.08 -42.91 3.61
N GLU A 133 -24.24 -43.29 4.13
CA GLU A 133 -24.59 -43.12 5.53
C GLU A 133 -23.44 -43.64 6.40
N LYS A 134 -23.16 -42.91 7.49
CA LYS A 134 -22.03 -43.18 8.38
C LYS A 134 -22.12 -44.61 8.90
N ILE A 135 -21.32 -45.51 8.31
CA ILE A 135 -21.02 -46.80 8.90
C ILE A 135 -20.36 -46.50 10.25
N LYS A 136 -21.02 -46.90 11.34
CA LYS A 136 -20.49 -46.82 12.70
C LYS A 136 -19.19 -47.63 12.76
N LYS A 137 -18.04 -46.97 12.70
CA LYS A 137 -16.76 -47.60 13.02
C LYS A 137 -16.67 -47.80 14.53
N ALA A 138 -16.30 -49.02 14.93
CA ALA A 138 -16.03 -49.42 16.30
C ALA A 138 -14.95 -48.52 16.93
N ALA A 139 -15.15 -48.22 18.21
CA ALA A 139 -14.35 -47.28 18.98
C ALA A 139 -12.91 -47.78 19.18
N THR A 140 -11.95 -47.10 18.54
CA THR A 140 -10.52 -47.17 18.92
C THR A 140 -10.08 -45.82 19.46
N ALA A 141 -9.60 -45.85 20.70
CA ALA A 141 -8.83 -44.83 21.45
C ALA A 141 -9.24 -43.35 21.25
N LYS A 142 -9.93 -42.81 22.26
CA LYS A 142 -10.22 -41.38 22.39
C LYS A 142 -8.92 -40.57 22.52
N THR A 143 -8.41 -40.03 21.42
CA THR A 143 -7.55 -38.84 21.46
C THR A 143 -8.43 -37.70 21.96
N LEU A 144 -8.12 -37.14 23.13
CA LEU A 144 -8.80 -35.96 23.67
C LEU A 144 -8.41 -34.75 22.83
N THR A 145 -9.13 -34.50 21.73
CA THR A 145 -9.11 -33.23 21.03
C THR A 145 -10.02 -32.28 21.80
N PHE A 146 -9.44 -31.26 22.42
CA PHE A 146 -10.20 -30.14 22.96
C PHE A 146 -10.34 -29.10 21.85
N ASP A 147 -11.58 -28.81 21.46
CA ASP A 147 -11.87 -27.67 20.60
C ASP A 147 -11.79 -26.41 21.46
N VAL A 148 -10.74 -25.61 21.24
CA VAL A 148 -10.60 -24.27 21.83
C VAL A 148 -11.14 -23.29 20.81
N GLY A 149 -12.34 -22.75 21.06
CA GLY A 149 -12.86 -21.62 20.32
C GLY A 149 -12.03 -20.38 20.64
N THR A 150 -11.20 -19.95 19.71
CA THR A 150 -10.53 -18.64 19.79
C THR A 150 -11.41 -17.65 19.04
N GLU A 151 -12.33 -17.00 19.74
CA GLU A 151 -12.97 -15.78 19.22
C GLU A 151 -11.96 -14.64 19.32
N THR A 152 -11.61 -14.06 18.18
CA THR A 152 -10.90 -12.78 18.13
C THR A 152 -11.92 -11.66 18.30
N ASP A 153 -11.75 -10.80 19.31
CA ASP A 153 -12.57 -9.57 19.52
C ASP A 153 -12.58 -8.61 18.30
N TYR A 154 -11.68 -8.84 17.35
CA TYR A 154 -11.56 -8.05 16.13
C TYR A 154 -12.27 -8.75 14.97
N ARG A 155 -13.28 -8.07 14.43
CA ARG A 155 -13.86 -8.41 13.13
C ARG A 155 -12.78 -8.20 12.06
N GLU A 156 -12.33 -9.28 11.43
CA GLU A 156 -11.42 -9.18 10.28
C GLU A 156 -12.17 -8.59 9.08
N SER A 157 -12.13 -7.27 8.92
CA SER A 157 -12.73 -6.56 7.78
C SER A 157 -12.10 -6.94 6.43
N GLY A 158 -10.90 -7.54 6.43
CA GLY A 158 -10.22 -8.04 5.24
C GLY A 158 -10.70 -9.39 4.72
N ALA A 159 -11.52 -10.12 5.50
CA ALA A 159 -12.07 -11.42 5.09
C ALA A 159 -13.43 -11.30 4.34
N GLN A 160 -13.92 -10.07 4.12
CA GLN A 160 -15.17 -9.81 3.43
C GLN A 160 -14.95 -9.95 1.92
N THR A 161 -15.17 -11.15 1.39
CA THR A 161 -15.25 -11.39 -0.05
C THR A 161 -16.54 -10.82 -0.62
N ASP A 162 -16.52 -10.39 -1.88
CA ASP A 162 -17.74 -10.11 -2.64
C ASP A 162 -18.68 -11.33 -2.51
N PRO A 163 -19.99 -11.13 -2.24
CA PRO A 163 -20.95 -12.22 -2.22
C PRO A 163 -20.83 -13.05 -3.50
N TRP A 164 -20.86 -14.38 -3.38
CA TRP A 164 -20.76 -15.26 -4.53
C TRP A 164 -21.93 -15.02 -5.49
N GLU A 165 -21.60 -14.65 -6.74
CA GLU A 165 -22.58 -14.51 -7.81
C GLU A 165 -22.72 -15.83 -8.59
N PRO A 166 -23.92 -16.41 -8.68
CA PRO A 166 -24.15 -17.62 -9.45
C PRO A 166 -23.99 -17.35 -10.97
N PRO A 167 -23.45 -18.31 -11.75
CA PRO A 167 -23.44 -18.20 -13.19
C PRO A 167 -24.87 -18.15 -13.74
N TYR A 168 -25.15 -17.21 -14.63
CA TYR A 168 -26.45 -17.03 -15.26
C TYR A 168 -26.39 -17.30 -16.77
N VAL A 169 -27.56 -17.56 -17.37
CA VAL A 169 -27.75 -17.63 -18.82
C VAL A 169 -28.91 -16.70 -19.16
N VAL A 170 -28.72 -15.83 -20.15
CA VAL A 170 -29.79 -14.94 -20.63
C VAL A 170 -30.76 -15.75 -21.47
N VAL A 171 -32.02 -15.81 -21.06
CA VAL A 171 -33.09 -16.53 -21.76
C VAL A 171 -34.01 -15.51 -22.43
N GLY A 172 -34.00 -15.46 -23.77
CA GLY A 172 -34.81 -14.54 -24.59
C GLY A 172 -33.97 -13.70 -25.56
N ASP A 173 -34.64 -12.87 -26.36
CA ASP A 173 -33.98 -11.92 -27.26
C ASP A 173 -33.72 -10.58 -26.54
N GLY A 174 -32.45 -10.28 -26.26
CA GLY A 174 -31.99 -8.98 -25.76
C GLY A 174 -30.88 -9.03 -24.72
N ASP A 175 -30.16 -7.92 -24.57
CA ASP A 175 -29.09 -7.74 -23.58
C ASP A 175 -29.60 -6.91 -22.38
N PRO A 176 -29.89 -7.52 -21.22
CA PRO A 176 -30.48 -6.80 -20.09
C PRO A 176 -29.52 -5.75 -19.51
N GLU A 177 -30.02 -4.52 -19.32
CA GLU A 177 -29.24 -3.38 -18.82
C GLU A 177 -28.61 -3.64 -17.44
N VAL A 178 -29.29 -4.40 -16.58
CA VAL A 178 -28.83 -4.71 -15.21
C VAL A 178 -27.48 -5.43 -15.22
N LEU A 179 -27.24 -6.32 -16.19
CA LEU A 179 -25.96 -7.01 -16.31
C LEU A 179 -24.81 -6.08 -16.71
N LYS A 180 -25.13 -4.97 -17.38
CA LYS A 180 -24.14 -3.95 -17.77
C LYS A 180 -23.71 -3.07 -16.58
N LEU A 181 -24.43 -3.14 -15.45
CA LEU A 181 -24.18 -2.35 -14.24
C LEU A 181 -23.36 -3.11 -13.18
N GLU A 182 -22.70 -4.21 -13.53
CA GLU A 182 -21.89 -5.03 -12.59
C GLU A 182 -20.78 -4.22 -11.86
N PHE A 183 -20.30 -3.15 -12.48
CA PHE A 183 -19.28 -2.27 -11.89
C PHE A 183 -19.80 -1.40 -10.72
N LEU A 184 -21.11 -1.21 -10.60
CA LEU A 184 -21.75 -0.49 -9.49
C LEU A 184 -21.93 -1.45 -8.31
N LYS A 185 -20.98 -1.40 -7.37
CA LYS A 185 -20.97 -2.23 -6.16
C LYS A 185 -21.09 -1.38 -4.89
N TRP A 186 -21.45 -1.99 -3.77
CA TRP A 186 -21.48 -1.29 -2.47
C TRP A 186 -20.10 -0.76 -2.12
N GLY A 187 -19.99 0.55 -1.87
CA GLY A 187 -18.69 1.23 -1.67
C GLY A 187 -17.93 1.55 -2.96
N SER A 188 -18.46 1.17 -4.13
CA SER A 188 -17.94 1.47 -5.46
C SER A 188 -19.10 1.91 -6.38
N GLY A 189 -19.69 3.07 -6.09
CA GLY A 189 -20.79 3.67 -6.86
C GLY A 189 -22.20 3.43 -6.29
N LEU A 190 -22.35 2.57 -5.28
CA LEU A 190 -23.61 2.45 -4.51
C LEU A 190 -23.44 2.96 -3.07
N PRO A 191 -24.41 3.71 -2.51
CA PRO A 191 -25.69 4.11 -3.11
C PRO A 191 -25.52 5.08 -4.28
N ALA A 192 -26.35 4.91 -5.32
CA ALA A 192 -26.22 5.68 -6.55
C ALA A 192 -26.49 7.17 -6.29
N GLY A 193 -25.51 8.01 -6.64
CA GLY A 193 -25.63 9.45 -6.67
C GLY A 193 -26.04 9.96 -8.05
N VAL A 194 -26.00 11.28 -8.22
CA VAL A 194 -26.35 11.95 -9.48
C VAL A 194 -25.43 11.50 -10.62
N ARG A 195 -24.14 11.27 -10.32
CA ARG A 195 -23.14 10.83 -11.31
C ARG A 195 -23.47 9.46 -11.88
N GLU A 196 -23.78 8.49 -11.02
CA GLU A 196 -24.11 7.14 -11.46
C GLU A 196 -25.40 7.12 -12.30
N VAL A 197 -26.39 7.95 -11.93
CA VAL A 197 -27.61 8.12 -12.74
C VAL A 197 -27.29 8.69 -14.12
N GLN A 198 -26.45 9.73 -14.21
CA GLN A 198 -26.03 10.31 -15.48
C GLN A 198 -25.30 9.29 -16.38
N LEU A 199 -24.43 8.44 -15.80
CA LEU A 199 -23.76 7.37 -16.53
C LEU A 199 -24.77 6.36 -17.11
N ILE A 200 -25.77 5.97 -16.33
CA ILE A 200 -26.82 5.04 -16.77
C ILE A 200 -27.66 5.67 -17.89
N GLU A 201 -28.06 6.93 -17.73
CA GLU A 201 -28.82 7.66 -18.76
C GLU A 201 -28.02 7.80 -20.06
N ARG A 202 -26.72 8.11 -19.98
CA ARG A 202 -25.85 8.20 -21.14
C ARG A 202 -25.68 6.84 -21.83
N ALA A 203 -25.54 5.76 -21.07
CA ALA A 203 -25.48 4.41 -21.62
C ALA A 203 -26.77 4.02 -22.36
N ARG A 204 -27.94 4.42 -21.82
CA ARG A 204 -29.25 4.24 -22.49
C ARG A 204 -29.35 5.06 -23.78
N MET A 205 -28.91 6.31 -23.75
CA MET A 205 -28.84 7.14 -24.95
C MET A 205 -27.96 6.47 -25.99
N LYS A 206 -26.73 6.06 -25.65
CA LYS A 206 -25.84 5.35 -26.56
C LYS A 206 -26.50 4.12 -27.20
N ALA A 207 -27.11 3.26 -26.39
CA ALA A 207 -27.80 2.07 -26.89
C ALA A 207 -28.98 2.40 -27.82
N ALA A 208 -29.75 3.44 -27.51
CA ALA A 208 -30.84 3.91 -28.37
C ALA A 208 -30.30 4.46 -29.70
N TRP A 209 -29.20 5.21 -29.66
CA TRP A 209 -28.53 5.75 -30.83
C TRP A 209 -27.92 4.65 -31.72
N GLU A 210 -27.21 3.67 -31.14
CA GLU A 210 -26.67 2.51 -31.86
C GLU A 210 -27.76 1.71 -32.57
N LYS A 211 -28.96 1.62 -31.98
CA LYS A 211 -30.12 0.98 -32.61
C LYS A 211 -30.68 1.79 -33.79
N VAL A 212 -30.61 3.12 -33.75
CA VAL A 212 -31.12 4.00 -34.82
C VAL A 212 -30.14 4.07 -35.99
N ILE A 213 -28.82 4.13 -35.73
CA ILE A 213 -27.79 4.33 -36.75
C ILE A 213 -27.34 3.00 -37.37
N GLN A 214 -28.26 2.11 -37.74
CA GLN A 214 -27.91 0.87 -38.43
C GLN A 214 -27.65 1.14 -39.93
N PRO A 215 -26.39 1.07 -40.42
CA PRO A 215 -26.09 1.44 -41.80
C PRO A 215 -26.52 0.34 -42.79
N ASN A 216 -26.85 0.75 -44.02
CA ASN A 216 -27.04 -0.19 -45.12
C ASN A 216 -25.66 -0.52 -45.72
N VAL A 217 -25.25 -1.79 -45.61
CA VAL A 217 -23.92 -2.25 -46.04
C VAL A 217 -23.67 -2.01 -47.54
N ASN A 218 -24.73 -1.88 -48.34
CA ASN A 218 -24.63 -1.73 -49.79
C ASN A 218 -24.49 -0.28 -50.26
N ASP A 219 -24.76 0.72 -49.41
CA ASP A 219 -24.79 2.14 -49.79
C ASP A 219 -23.58 2.89 -49.21
N GLU A 220 -22.61 3.26 -50.05
CA GLU A 220 -21.38 3.93 -49.61
C GLU A 220 -21.63 5.25 -48.88
N ASN A 221 -22.61 6.05 -49.33
CA ASN A 221 -22.96 7.31 -48.68
C ASN A 221 -23.50 7.11 -47.25
N SER A 222 -24.21 6.00 -47.00
CA SER A 222 -24.73 5.67 -45.67
C SER A 222 -23.62 5.26 -44.71
N LEU A 223 -22.56 4.63 -45.22
CA LEU A 223 -21.36 4.27 -44.45
C LEU A 223 -20.53 5.49 -44.07
N VAL A 224 -20.42 6.47 -44.97
CA VAL A 224 -19.75 7.75 -44.66
C VAL A 224 -20.50 8.49 -43.57
N GLN A 225 -21.82 8.62 -43.69
CA GLN A 225 -22.65 9.24 -42.64
C GLN A 225 -22.54 8.49 -41.30
N PHE A 226 -22.55 7.15 -41.33
CA PHE A 226 -22.35 6.32 -40.14
C PHE A 226 -21.02 6.60 -39.45
N ARG A 227 -19.93 6.72 -40.22
CA ARG A 227 -18.62 7.08 -39.69
C ARG A 227 -18.63 8.45 -39.03
N ASP A 228 -19.22 9.46 -39.68
CA ASP A 228 -19.29 10.82 -39.14
C ASP A 228 -20.09 10.86 -37.83
N TYR A 229 -21.21 10.12 -37.76
CA TYR A 229 -22.00 9.98 -36.54
C TYR A 229 -21.25 9.27 -35.40
N LEU A 230 -20.55 8.18 -35.71
CA LEU A 230 -19.70 7.49 -34.72
C LEU A 230 -18.62 8.42 -34.19
N GLU A 231 -17.95 9.16 -35.05
CA GLU A 231 -16.88 10.07 -34.65
C GLU A 231 -17.41 11.22 -33.77
N ALA A 232 -18.62 11.70 -34.04
CA ALA A 232 -19.30 12.68 -33.18
C ALA A 232 -19.64 12.10 -31.80
N LEU A 233 -20.21 10.88 -31.74
CA LEU A 233 -20.53 10.20 -30.48
C LEU A 233 -19.27 9.92 -29.65
N GLU A 234 -18.20 9.46 -30.29
CA GLU A 234 -16.91 9.27 -29.62
C GLU A 234 -16.39 10.57 -29.04
N ARG A 235 -16.42 11.69 -29.80
CA ARG A 235 -16.01 13.00 -29.28
C ARG A 235 -16.82 13.43 -28.07
N ASP A 236 -18.14 13.22 -28.09
CA ASP A 236 -19.00 13.54 -26.96
C ASP A 236 -18.67 12.70 -25.73
N GLU A 237 -18.44 11.39 -25.89
CA GLU A 237 -17.99 10.51 -24.80
C GLU A 237 -16.65 10.92 -24.22
N TRP A 238 -15.70 11.26 -25.09
CA TRP A 238 -14.39 11.78 -24.68
C TRP A 238 -14.52 13.10 -23.93
N ALA A 239 -15.35 14.03 -24.41
CA ALA A 239 -15.59 15.30 -23.73
C ALA A 239 -16.19 15.12 -22.32
N PHE A 240 -17.11 14.17 -22.15
CA PHE A 240 -17.66 13.86 -20.83
C PHE A 240 -16.63 13.25 -19.89
N ARG A 241 -15.83 12.29 -20.38
CA ARG A 241 -14.73 11.73 -19.60
C ARG A 241 -13.70 12.80 -19.21
N GLU A 242 -13.40 13.72 -20.13
CA GLU A 242 -12.46 14.82 -19.89
C GLU A 242 -13.00 15.79 -18.82
N GLN A 243 -14.31 16.07 -18.84
CA GLN A 243 -14.95 16.85 -17.77
C GLN A 243 -14.82 16.16 -16.40
N GLU A 244 -15.07 14.85 -16.30
CA GLU A 244 -14.89 14.12 -15.03
C GLU A 244 -13.44 14.16 -14.55
N ILE A 245 -12.48 13.99 -15.47
CA ILE A 245 -11.06 14.07 -15.14
C ILE A 245 -10.71 15.47 -14.64
N ALA A 246 -11.21 16.51 -15.30
CA ALA A 246 -10.99 17.90 -14.92
C ALA A 246 -11.56 18.19 -13.52
N GLU A 247 -12.78 17.76 -13.20
CA GLU A 247 -13.38 17.92 -11.87
C GLU A 247 -12.55 17.25 -10.77
N VAL A 248 -12.08 16.02 -11.01
CA VAL A 248 -11.21 15.32 -10.06
C VAL A 248 -9.86 16.03 -9.89
N GLN A 249 -9.30 16.57 -10.98
CA GLN A 249 -8.05 17.32 -10.93
C GLN A 249 -8.21 18.64 -10.20
N GLU A 250 -9.32 19.34 -10.40
CA GLU A 250 -9.66 20.60 -9.71
C GLU A 250 -9.75 20.39 -8.20
N LEU A 251 -10.47 19.35 -7.76
CA LEU A 251 -10.55 19.00 -6.33
C LEU A 251 -9.17 18.67 -5.73
N ARG A 252 -8.32 17.97 -6.49
CA ARG A 252 -6.94 17.68 -6.06
C ARG A 252 -6.10 18.95 -5.96
N LEU A 253 -6.28 19.89 -6.89
CA LEU A 253 -5.58 21.17 -6.91
C LEU A 253 -5.98 22.03 -5.70
N GLN A 254 -7.28 22.13 -5.41
CA GLN A 254 -7.79 22.85 -4.23
C GLN A 254 -7.24 22.26 -2.93
N LEU A 255 -7.17 20.93 -2.81
CA LEU A 255 -6.55 20.30 -1.64
C LEU A 255 -5.05 20.65 -1.53
N LEU A 256 -4.33 20.66 -2.65
CA LEU A 256 -2.91 21.02 -2.68
C LEU A 256 -2.67 22.48 -2.31
N GLU A 257 -3.53 23.39 -2.77
CA GLU A 257 -3.49 24.81 -2.41
C GLU A 257 -3.65 24.99 -0.90
N ASN A 258 -4.68 24.39 -0.31
CA ASN A 258 -4.90 24.41 1.14
C ASN A 258 -3.69 23.87 1.92
N MET A 259 -3.07 22.79 1.45
CA MET A 259 -1.86 22.24 2.07
C MET A 259 -0.65 23.19 1.94
N LEU A 260 -0.54 23.90 0.82
CA LEU A 260 0.52 24.86 0.58
C LEU A 260 0.38 26.08 1.49
N ASP A 261 -0.84 26.58 1.65
CA ASP A 261 -1.17 27.67 2.57
C ASP A 261 -0.82 27.30 4.00
N GLU A 262 -1.21 26.10 4.46
CA GLU A 262 -0.81 25.61 5.78
C GLU A 262 0.71 25.58 5.98
N ILE A 263 1.46 25.19 4.95
CA ILE A 263 2.93 25.16 5.00
C ILE A 263 3.48 26.59 5.08
N HIS A 264 2.93 27.50 4.29
CA HIS A 264 3.29 28.91 4.29
C HIS A 264 3.03 29.55 5.65
N GLU A 265 1.85 29.37 6.22
CA GLU A 265 1.49 29.87 7.56
C GLU A 265 2.43 29.33 8.64
N LYS A 266 2.71 28.01 8.64
CA LYS A 266 3.65 27.41 9.59
C LYS A 266 5.07 27.97 9.44
N SER A 267 5.48 28.30 8.21
CA SER A 267 6.77 28.96 7.94
C SER A 267 6.78 30.40 8.45
N HIS A 268 5.74 31.19 8.12
CA HIS A 268 5.56 32.58 8.53
C HIS A 268 5.50 32.72 10.05
N THR A 269 4.69 31.92 10.72
CA THR A 269 4.62 31.93 12.20
C THR A 269 5.98 31.64 12.83
N ARG A 270 6.77 30.71 12.26
CA ARG A 270 8.13 30.41 12.74
C ARG A 270 9.10 31.58 12.53
N THR A 271 9.01 32.30 11.41
CA THR A 271 9.87 33.46 11.15
C THR A 271 9.47 34.63 12.04
N GLU A 272 8.16 34.87 12.22
CA GLU A 272 7.61 35.86 13.14
C GLU A 272 8.01 35.60 14.58
N MET A 273 7.90 34.36 15.08
CA MET A 273 8.36 34.01 16.43
C MET A 273 9.84 34.36 16.63
N LYS A 274 10.71 34.04 15.65
CA LYS A 274 12.13 34.39 15.72
C LYS A 274 12.34 35.90 15.73
N MET A 275 11.59 36.63 14.90
CA MET A 275 11.66 38.09 14.84
C MET A 275 11.21 38.71 16.17
N ASN A 276 10.11 38.24 16.74
CA ASN A 276 9.57 38.72 18.01
C ASN A 276 10.54 38.45 19.17
N SER A 277 11.10 37.24 19.28
CA SER A 277 12.12 36.96 20.29
C SER A 277 13.38 37.83 20.13
N PHE A 278 13.75 38.18 18.89
CA PHE A 278 14.85 39.11 18.65
C PHE A 278 14.49 40.53 19.11
N ILE A 279 13.31 41.03 18.75
CA ILE A 279 12.79 42.34 19.15
C ILE A 279 12.69 42.43 20.68
N GLU A 280 12.15 41.41 21.36
CA GLU A 280 12.06 41.34 22.81
C GLU A 280 13.43 41.46 23.47
N ARG A 281 14.43 40.72 22.98
CA ARG A 281 15.81 40.81 23.47
C ARG A 281 16.38 42.21 23.28
N GLN A 282 16.20 42.83 22.11
CA GLN A 282 16.69 44.19 21.86
C GLN A 282 15.97 45.23 22.72
N ASN A 283 14.67 45.08 22.93
CA ASN A 283 13.86 45.95 23.78
C ASN A 283 14.30 45.85 25.25
N ALA A 284 14.56 44.65 25.77
CA ALA A 284 15.08 44.46 27.12
C ALA A 284 16.43 45.18 27.31
N LEU A 285 17.36 45.03 26.36
CA LEU A 285 18.64 45.73 26.38
C LEU A 285 18.47 47.26 26.32
N LYS A 286 17.52 47.74 25.51
CA LYS A 286 17.18 49.16 25.43
C LYS A 286 16.61 49.67 26.75
N GLU A 287 15.71 48.92 27.37
CA GLU A 287 15.05 49.28 28.63
C GLU A 287 16.03 49.29 29.80
N GLU A 288 16.97 48.34 29.85
CA GLU A 288 18.08 48.38 30.81
C GLU A 288 18.92 49.66 30.65
N LYS A 289 19.29 50.04 29.42
CA LYS A 289 20.02 51.28 29.15
C LYS A 289 19.22 52.51 29.56
N LEU A 290 17.94 52.57 29.23
CA LEU A 290 17.04 53.65 29.66
C LEU A 290 16.91 53.71 31.18
N SER A 291 16.87 52.56 31.88
CA SER A 291 16.83 52.50 33.34
C SER A 291 18.09 53.09 33.97
N LYS A 292 19.27 52.84 33.37
CA LYS A 292 20.55 53.42 33.80
C LYS A 292 20.55 54.93 33.61
N ILE A 293 20.10 55.42 32.45
CA ILE A 293 19.98 56.85 32.15
C ILE A 293 19.00 57.52 33.13
N ARG A 294 17.83 56.93 33.37
CA ARG A 294 16.83 57.43 34.34
C ARG A 294 17.39 57.52 35.75
N LYS A 295 18.10 56.48 36.22
CA LYS A 295 18.77 56.48 37.54
C LYS A 295 19.83 57.57 37.63
N GLN A 296 20.61 57.77 36.56
CA GLN A 296 21.63 58.81 36.50
C GLN A 296 21.01 60.21 36.51
N ALA A 297 19.94 60.43 35.73
CA ALA A 297 19.20 61.69 35.71
C ALA A 297 18.56 62.00 37.08
N ALA A 298 17.96 61.01 37.75
CA ALA A 298 17.39 61.17 39.09
C ALA A 298 18.45 61.51 40.14
N ARG A 299 19.63 60.86 40.08
CA ARG A 299 20.78 61.23 40.92
C ARG A 299 21.20 62.68 40.65
N GLY A 300 21.39 63.05 39.39
CA GLY A 300 21.74 64.42 39.01
C GLY A 300 20.74 65.44 39.58
N ASN A 301 19.44 65.19 39.40
CA ASN A 301 18.39 66.08 39.89
C ASN A 301 18.38 66.19 41.43
N ASN A 302 18.59 65.08 42.16
CA ASN A 302 18.73 65.11 43.61
C ASN A 302 19.99 65.85 44.07
N TYR A 303 21.10 65.75 43.34
CA TYR A 303 22.29 66.55 43.60
C TYR A 303 22.01 68.05 43.42
N TYR A 304 21.34 68.45 42.35
CA TYR A 304 20.97 69.85 42.13
C TYR A 304 20.01 70.36 43.21
N ILE A 305 18.97 69.60 43.56
CA ILE A 305 18.02 69.95 44.65
C ILE A 305 18.75 70.05 46.00
N GLY A 306 19.65 69.11 46.30
CA GLY A 306 20.46 69.11 47.52
C GLY A 306 21.43 70.29 47.60
N CYS A 307 22.11 70.62 46.51
CA CYS A 307 22.97 71.80 46.42
C CYS A 307 22.16 73.10 46.56
N PHE A 308 20.99 73.19 45.92
CA PHE A 308 20.10 74.35 46.04
C PHE A 308 19.57 74.50 47.47
N SER A 309 19.23 73.39 48.15
CA SER A 309 18.80 73.37 49.55
C SER A 309 19.93 73.79 50.50
N LEU A 310 21.17 73.34 50.27
CA LEU A 310 22.35 73.74 51.06
C LEU A 310 22.70 75.22 50.85
N LEU A 311 22.56 75.74 49.62
CA LEU A 311 22.69 77.16 49.32
C LEU A 311 21.61 78.00 50.01
N LEU A 312 20.35 77.56 50.00
CA LEU A 312 19.25 78.19 50.73
C LEU A 312 19.43 78.15 52.25
N HIS A 313 19.98 77.05 52.81
CA HIS A 313 20.28 76.96 54.24
C HIS A 313 21.40 77.92 54.64
N ASN A 314 22.47 78.00 53.85
CA ASN A 314 23.56 78.95 54.11
C ASN A 314 23.14 80.43 53.93
N PHE A 315 22.15 80.70 53.08
CA PHE A 315 21.57 82.05 52.95
C PHE A 315 20.64 82.45 54.10
N LYS A 316 20.15 81.48 54.90
CA LYS A 316 19.24 81.72 56.03
C LYS A 316 19.98 81.88 57.39
N ILE A 317 21.30 81.62 57.40
CA ILE A 317 22.18 81.69 58.58
C ILE A 317 23.01 83.01 58.58
N ARG A 318 22.82 83.88 57.60
CA ARG A 318 23.28 85.29 57.63
C ARG A 318 22.09 86.21 57.84
#